data_AF-A0A943LRB0-F1
#
_entry.id   AF-A0A943LRB0-F1
#
_cell.length_a   1.000
_cell.length_b   1.000
_cell.length_c   1.000
_cell.angle_alpha   90.00
_cell.angle_beta   90.00
_cell.angle_gamma   90.00
#
_symmetry.space_group_name_H-M   'P 1'
#
loop_
_entity.id
_entity.type
_entity.pdbx_description
1 polymer ?
#
loop_
_entity_poly.entity_id
_entity_poly.type
_entity_poly.pdbx_seq_one_letter_code
_entity_poly.pdbx_strand_id
1 'polypeptide(L)'
;KRQGAALLAELGADKALYEKVPTADLEEDKPGIADEVALGVTYREIDDYLEGKEVSAKAQETIENWWRKGQHKRHLPITIFDDFWK
;
A
#
# COMPACT_ATOMS: atom_id res chain seq x y z
N LYS A 1 3.86 -2.56 6.09
CA LYS A 1 3.73 -1.28 6.82
C LYS A 1 4.11 -1.44 8.29
N ARG A 2 3.50 -2.37 9.04
CA ARG A 2 3.80 -2.63 10.46
C ARG A 2 5.27 -2.96 10.75
N GLN A 3 5.94 -3.71 9.86
CA GLN A 3 7.36 -4.03 10.02
C GLN A 3 8.26 -2.78 9.96
N GLY A 4 7.92 -1.81 9.10
CA GLY A 4 8.62 -0.52 9.05
C GLY A 4 8.41 0.30 10.33
N ALA A 5 7.19 0.28 10.89
CA ALA A 5 6.90 0.90 12.18
C ALA A 5 7.67 0.22 13.33
N ALA A 6 7.79 -1.12 13.31
CA ALA A 6 8.57 -1.86 14.29
C ALA A 6 10.06 -1.49 14.25
N LEU A 7 10.63 -1.30 13.05
CA LEU A 7 12.01 -0.81 12.90
C LEU A 7 12.17 0.62 13.43
N LEU A 8 11.20 1.52 13.18
CA LEU A 8 11.24 2.87 13.74
C LEU A 8 11.18 2.87 15.26
N ALA A 9 10.36 2.00 15.86
CA ALA A 9 10.30 1.82 17.30
C ALA A 9 11.63 1.31 17.87
N GLU A 10 12.26 0.32 17.22
CA GLU A 10 13.57 -0.20 17.61
C GLU A 10 14.67 0.87 17.53
N LEU A 11 14.59 1.75 16.53
CA LEU A 11 15.54 2.86 16.35
C LEU A 11 15.26 4.06 17.28
N GLY A 12 14.26 3.96 18.17
CA GLY A 12 13.92 5.02 19.12
C GLY A 12 13.27 6.25 18.48
N ALA A 13 12.62 6.11 17.32
CA ALA A 13 11.89 7.19 16.69
C ALA A 13 10.63 7.57 17.50
N ASP A 14 10.25 8.85 17.43
CA ASP A 14 9.00 9.34 18.04
C ASP A 14 7.78 8.61 17.44
N LYS A 15 6.88 8.15 18.31
CA LYS A 15 5.63 7.46 17.95
C LYS A 15 4.79 8.28 16.97
N ALA A 16 4.78 9.60 17.10
CA ALA A 16 4.03 10.50 16.23
C ALA A 16 4.41 10.34 14.74
N LEU A 17 5.62 9.84 14.43
CA LEU A 17 6.08 9.67 13.06
C LEU A 17 5.52 8.42 12.37
N TYR A 18 5.19 7.36 13.12
CA TYR A 18 4.77 6.08 12.54
C TYR A 18 3.36 5.64 12.94
N GLU A 19 2.77 6.21 13.99
CA GLU A 19 1.37 5.96 14.38
C GLU A 19 0.37 6.91 13.69
N LYS A 20 0.86 7.97 13.02
CA LYS A 20 0.00 8.89 12.28
C LYS A 20 -0.74 8.20 11.14
N VAL A 21 -1.96 8.68 10.84
CA VAL A 21 -2.73 8.24 9.67
C VAL A 21 -1.91 8.53 8.40
N PRO A 22 -1.55 7.51 7.60
CA PRO A 22 -0.80 7.75 6.38
C PRO A 22 -1.65 8.45 5.32
N THR A 23 -1.07 9.47 4.69
CA THR A 23 -1.67 10.25 3.60
C THR A 23 -0.57 10.69 2.64
N ALA A 24 -0.90 10.75 1.34
CA ALA A 24 -0.05 11.37 0.33
C ALA A 24 -0.19 12.91 0.30
N ASP A 25 -1.31 13.45 0.81
CA ASP A 25 -1.62 14.88 0.88
C ASP A 25 -1.43 15.64 -0.45
N LEU A 26 -2.06 15.13 -1.52
CA LEU A 26 -1.91 15.66 -2.89
C LEU A 26 -3.18 16.30 -3.47
N GLU A 27 -4.35 16.09 -2.86
CA GLU A 27 -5.64 16.56 -3.40
C GLU A 27 -6.04 17.90 -2.78
N GLU A 28 -6.18 18.95 -3.60
CA GLU A 28 -6.62 20.29 -3.16
C GLU A 28 -8.05 20.25 -2.57
N ASP A 29 -8.96 19.52 -3.22
CA ASP A 29 -10.36 19.40 -2.79
C ASP A 29 -10.54 18.44 -1.60
N LYS A 30 -9.53 17.62 -1.28
CA LYS A 30 -9.54 16.65 -0.17
C LYS A 30 -8.18 16.61 0.54
N PRO A 31 -7.80 17.68 1.24
CA PRO A 31 -6.51 17.76 1.94
C PRO A 31 -6.39 16.61 2.95
N GLY A 32 -5.21 15.99 2.99
CA GLY A 32 -4.93 14.90 3.94
C GLY A 32 -5.80 13.66 3.79
N ILE A 33 -6.37 13.38 2.61
CA ILE A 33 -7.13 12.14 2.37
C ILE A 33 -6.29 10.93 2.80
N ALA A 34 -6.84 10.10 3.69
CA ALA A 34 -6.15 8.93 4.20
C ALA A 34 -5.96 7.90 3.07
N ASP A 35 -4.77 7.30 2.99
CA ASP A 35 -4.45 6.33 1.94
C ASP A 35 -5.44 5.16 1.94
N GLU A 36 -5.88 4.70 3.11
CA GLU A 36 -6.83 3.59 3.24
C GLU A 36 -8.20 3.91 2.61
N VAL A 37 -8.61 5.18 2.65
CA VAL A 37 -9.85 5.64 2.00
C VAL A 37 -9.68 5.66 0.49
N ALA A 38 -8.53 6.15 0.00
CA ALA A 38 -8.23 6.19 -1.43
C ALA A 38 -8.04 4.78 -2.03
N LEU A 39 -7.43 3.87 -1.27
CA LEU A 39 -7.15 2.49 -1.69
C LEU A 39 -8.35 1.56 -1.53
N GLY A 40 -9.28 1.87 -0.61
CA GLY A 40 -10.43 1.02 -0.30
C GLY A 40 -10.08 -0.25 0.47
N VAL A 41 -8.88 -0.30 1.07
CA VAL A 41 -8.36 -1.41 1.89
C VAL A 41 -7.43 -0.85 2.97
N THR A 42 -7.42 -1.47 4.15
CA THR A 42 -6.60 -1.00 5.27
C THR A 42 -5.14 -1.48 5.17
N TYR A 43 -4.21 -0.75 5.78
CA TYR A 43 -2.82 -1.18 5.91
C TYR A 43 -2.69 -2.47 6.72
N ARG A 44 -3.61 -2.72 7.67
CA ARG A 44 -3.62 -3.97 8.41
C ARG A 44 -3.90 -5.16 7.49
N GLU A 45 -4.93 -5.06 6.63
CA GLU A 45 -5.28 -6.10 5.65
C GLU A 45 -4.18 -6.30 4.62
N ILE A 46 -3.56 -5.21 4.13
CA ILE A 46 -2.40 -5.30 3.23
C ILE A 46 -1.26 -6.07 3.91
N ASP A 47 -0.92 -5.72 5.15
CA ASP A 47 0.15 -6.38 5.88
C ASP A 47 -0.17 -7.85 6.14
N ASP A 48 -1.40 -8.17 6.55
CA ASP A 48 -1.82 -9.54 6.78
C ASP A 48 -1.74 -10.38 5.50
N TYR A 49 -2.20 -9.84 4.37
CA TYR A 49 -2.08 -10.50 3.06
C TYR A 49 -0.62 -10.74 2.65
N LEU A 50 0.26 -9.74 2.82
CA LEU A 50 1.68 -9.87 2.50
C LEU A 50 2.45 -10.80 3.45
N GLU A 51 1.98 -10.96 4.69
CA GLU A 51 2.52 -11.90 5.68
C GLU A 51 1.96 -13.33 5.52
N GLY A 52 1.11 -13.57 4.51
CA GLY A 52 0.52 -14.87 4.22
C GLY A 52 -0.62 -15.27 5.17
N LYS A 53 -1.21 -14.30 5.88
CA LYS A 53 -2.38 -14.51 6.74
C LYS A 53 -3.67 -14.47 5.92
N GLU A 54 -4.71 -15.09 6.45
CA GLU A 54 -6.03 -15.06 5.85
C GLU A 54 -6.65 -13.66 5.99
N VAL A 55 -7.22 -13.17 4.88
CA VAL A 55 -7.93 -11.88 4.80
C VAL A 55 -9.29 -12.08 4.14
N SER A 56 -10.17 -11.09 4.25
CA SER A 56 -11.46 -11.17 3.57
C SER A 56 -11.29 -11.25 2.05
N ALA A 57 -12.19 -11.96 1.37
CA ALA A 57 -12.18 -12.07 -0.09
C ALA A 57 -12.21 -10.70 -0.78
N LYS A 58 -12.95 -9.74 -0.21
CA LYS A 58 -13.01 -8.36 -0.69
C LYS A 58 -11.65 -7.66 -0.60
N ALA A 59 -10.94 -7.81 0.53
CA ALA A 59 -9.62 -7.23 0.71
C ALA A 59 -8.61 -7.85 -0.26
N GLN A 60 -8.61 -9.18 -0.38
CA GLN A 60 -7.77 -9.89 -1.35
C GLN A 60 -8.01 -9.39 -2.78
N GLU A 61 -9.27 -9.34 -3.23
CA GLU A 61 -9.63 -8.87 -4.57
C GLU A 61 -9.15 -7.42 -4.79
N THR A 62 -9.35 -6.55 -3.79
CA THR A 62 -8.94 -5.14 -3.86
C THR A 62 -7.43 -5.01 -4.00
N ILE A 63 -6.66 -5.77 -3.20
CA ILE A 63 -5.20 -5.78 -3.22
C ILE A 63 -4.68 -6.30 -4.57
N GLU A 64 -5.18 -7.44 -5.04
CA GLU A 64 -4.76 -8.02 -6.32
C GLU A 64 -5.11 -7.11 -7.51
N ASN A 65 -6.27 -6.44 -7.46
CA ASN A 65 -6.66 -5.47 -8.48
C ASN A 65 -5.71 -4.28 -8.52
N TRP A 66 -5.31 -3.73 -7.37
CA TRP A 66 -4.29 -2.68 -7.31
C TRP A 66 -2.93 -3.17 -7.80
N TRP A 67 -2.56 -4.42 -7.46
CA TRP A 67 -1.35 -5.03 -7.95
C TRP A 67 -1.36 -5.10 -9.49
N ARG A 68 -2.38 -5.69 -10.11
CA ARG A 68 -2.51 -5.78 -11.57
C ARG A 68 -2.51 -4.40 -12.23
N LYS A 69 -3.36 -3.46 -11.76
CA LYS A 69 -3.45 -2.10 -12.32
C LYS A 69 -2.11 -1.34 -12.24
N GLY A 70 -1.36 -1.52 -11.15
CA GLY A 70 -0.08 -0.85 -10.92
C GLY A 70 1.13 -1.57 -11.52
N GLN A 71 0.95 -2.64 -12.30
CA GLN A 71 2.06 -3.50 -12.75
C GLN A 71 3.13 -2.73 -13.54
N HIS A 72 2.73 -1.79 -14.39
CA HIS A 72 3.63 -0.92 -15.15
C HIS A 72 4.52 -0.03 -14.27
N LYS A 73 4.11 0.30 -13.03
CA LYS A 73 4.92 1.09 -12.09
C LYS A 73 6.07 0.30 -11.45
N ARG A 74 6.06 -1.02 -11.61
CA ARG A 74 7.04 -1.95 -11.02
C ARG A 74 7.94 -2.62 -12.08
N HIS A 75 7.80 -2.20 -13.33
CA HIS A 75 8.66 -2.62 -14.44
C HIS A 75 9.31 -1.39 -15.05
N LEU A 76 10.38 -1.61 -15.82
CA LEU A 76 10.91 -0.57 -16.70
C LEU A 76 9.86 -0.18 -17.76
N PRO A 77 10.02 0.97 -18.43
CA PRO A 77 9.15 1.34 -19.55
C PRO A 77 9.02 0.19 -20.55
N ILE A 78 7.78 -0.11 -20.93
CA ILE A 78 7.41 -1.25 -21.76
C ILE A 78 8.14 -1.20 -23.10
N THR A 79 8.70 -2.35 -23.49
CA THR A 79 9.28 -2.62 -24.80
C THR A 79 8.46 -3.67 -25.54
N ILE A 80 8.73 -3.84 -26.84
CA ILE A 80 8.10 -4.90 -27.65
C ILE A 80 8.49 -6.32 -27.23
N PHE A 81 9.52 -6.47 -26.39
CA PHE A 81 10.02 -7.76 -25.91
C PHE A 81 9.38 -8.18 -24.59
N ASP A 82 8.58 -7.31 -23.98
CA ASP A 82 7.94 -7.58 -22.69
C ASP A 82 6.62 -8.34 -22.87
N ASP A 83 6.40 -9.31 -22.00
CA ASP A 83 5.17 -10.13 -21.96
C ASP A 83 4.27 -9.81 -20.77
N PHE A 84 4.75 -9.07 -19.76
CA PHE A 84 4.04 -8.92 -18.48
C PHE A 84 2.73 -8.12 -18.58
N TRP A 85 2.59 -7.28 -19.61
CA TRP A 85 1.45 -6.38 -19.80
C TRP A 85 0.38 -6.94 -20.77
N LYS A 86 0.69 -8.05 -21.44
CA LYS A 86 -0.19 -8.70 -22.42
C LYS A 86 -1.39 -9.34 -21.72
#